data_AF-A0A4P7YZV9-F1
#
_entry.id   AF-A0A4P7YZV9-F1
#
_cell.length_a   1.000
_cell.length_b   1.000
_cell.length_c   1.000
_cell.angle_alpha   90.00
_cell.angle_beta   90.00
_cell.angle_gamma   90.00
#
_symmetry.space_group_name_H-M   'P 1'
#
loop_
_entity.id
_entity.type
_entity.pdbx_description
1 polymer ?
#
loop_
_entity_poly.entity_id
_entity_poly.type
_entity_poly.pdbx_seq_one_letter_code
_entity_poly.pdbx_strand_id
1 'polypeptide(L)'
;MKQAMLFRRTLRGFEPVNDIARDAMGKVKIGADVRLEIKRPRSIAWHRRYFALVNLVADNSSYTTEQVHYLMKLRCGCSIPVKERNGTITWMPDSISFDRMDRDEWQVYWSRVVDYVSTELLPGVTAEELEREIRDIAGIAPAA
;
A
#
# COMPACT_ATOMS: atom_id res chain seq x y z
N MET A 1 -0.42 -9.66 12.79
CA MET A 1 0.14 -8.34 12.39
C MET A 1 0.44 -7.53 13.65
N LYS A 2 1.68 -7.07 13.87
CA LYS A 2 1.97 -6.12 14.96
C LYS A 2 1.38 -4.76 14.57
N GLN A 3 0.44 -4.23 15.35
CA GLN A 3 -0.07 -2.88 15.17
C GLN A 3 1.05 -1.84 15.41
N ALA A 4 1.16 -0.84 14.54
CA ALA A 4 2.21 0.18 14.61
C ALA A 4 1.83 1.32 15.58
N MET A 5 2.81 1.88 16.29
CA MET A 5 2.63 3.09 17.09
C MET A 5 2.57 4.31 16.18
N LEU A 6 1.54 5.14 16.33
CA LEU A 6 1.35 6.36 15.52
C LEU A 6 1.62 7.61 16.35
N PHE A 7 2.42 8.52 15.81
CA PHE A 7 2.76 9.80 16.44
C PHE A 7 2.48 10.97 15.49
N ARG A 8 2.02 12.09 16.03
CA ARG A 8 1.78 13.35 15.33
C ARG A 8 2.87 14.35 15.68
N ARG A 9 3.46 15.00 14.67
CA ARG A 9 4.40 16.11 14.88
C ARG A 9 3.63 17.37 15.29
N THR A 10 3.96 17.94 16.44
CA THR A 10 3.43 19.23 16.93
C THR A 10 4.60 20.19 17.19
N LEU A 11 4.30 21.46 17.49
CA LEU A 11 5.34 22.45 17.84
C LEU A 11 6.18 22.04 19.06
N ARG A 12 5.61 21.22 19.94
CA ARG A 12 6.25 20.78 21.19
C ARG A 12 6.99 19.44 21.07
N GLY A 13 6.80 18.69 19.98
CA GLY A 13 7.42 17.38 19.82
C GLY A 13 6.59 16.41 18.99
N PHE A 14 6.60 15.15 19.40
CA PHE A 14 5.73 14.10 18.87
C PHE A 14 4.70 13.71 19.92
N GLU A 15 3.43 13.63 19.53
CA GLU A 15 2.31 13.25 20.40
C GLU A 15 1.69 11.92 19.96
N PRO A 16 1.34 11.02 20.89
CA PRO A 16 0.83 9.69 20.56
C PRO A 16 -0.63 9.76 20.06
N VAL A 17 -0.92 9.10 18.95
CA VAL A 17 -2.23 9.16 18.26
C VAL A 17 -3.11 7.95 18.59
N ASN A 18 -2.53 6.75 18.68
CA ASN A 18 -3.25 5.51 19.00
C ASN A 18 -2.92 4.98 20.40
N ASP A 19 -3.73 4.06 20.91
CA ASP A 19 -3.63 3.58 22.30
C ASP A 19 -2.31 2.87 22.59
N ILE A 20 -1.75 2.17 21.60
CA ILE A 20 -0.43 1.53 21.72
C ILE A 20 0.68 2.55 21.91
N ALA A 21 0.64 3.68 21.17
CA ALA A 21 1.61 4.76 21.35
C ALA A 21 1.43 5.46 22.70
N ARG A 22 0.17 5.63 23.17
CA ARG A 22 -0.13 6.22 24.47
C ARG A 22 0.41 5.35 25.61
N ASP A 23 0.17 4.04 25.57
CA ASP A 23 0.66 3.09 26.57
C ASP A 23 2.19 3.02 26.59
N ALA A 24 2.83 3.00 25.43
CA ALA A 24 4.29 3.00 25.35
C ALA A 24 4.88 4.31 25.89
N MET A 25 4.29 5.46 25.54
CA MET A 25 4.76 6.76 25.99
C MET A 25 4.50 7.00 27.48
N GLY A 26 3.39 6.49 28.03
CA GLY A 26 3.08 6.56 29.47
C GLY A 26 4.04 5.76 30.35
N LYS A 27 4.73 4.75 29.79
CA LYS A 27 5.79 3.99 30.49
C LYS A 27 7.11 4.74 30.56
N VAL A 28 7.31 5.78 29.74
CA VAL A 28 8.52 6.61 29.74
C VAL A 28 8.33 7.75 30.74
N LYS A 29 9.29 7.91 31.65
CA LYS A 29 9.26 9.02 32.62
C LYS A 29 9.47 10.35 31.90
N ILE A 30 8.77 11.39 32.34
CA ILE A 30 9.00 12.76 31.91
C ILE A 30 10.48 13.13 32.19
N GLY A 31 11.20 13.58 31.18
CA GLY A 31 12.62 13.96 31.26
C GLY A 31 13.62 12.83 30.99
N ALA A 32 13.18 11.62 30.67
CA ALA A 32 14.08 10.53 30.25
C ALA A 32 14.50 10.68 28.78
N ASP A 33 15.79 10.45 28.51
CA ASP A 33 16.31 10.39 27.14
C ASP A 33 15.84 9.10 26.45
N VAL A 34 15.21 9.23 25.28
CA VAL A 34 14.77 8.11 24.46
C VAL A 34 15.30 8.22 23.03
N ARG A 35 15.75 7.10 22.47
CA ARG A 35 16.13 7.03 21.06
C ARG A 35 14.88 6.79 20.21
N LEU A 36 14.51 7.79 19.41
CA LEU A 36 13.42 7.70 18.45
C LEU A 36 13.97 7.51 17.04
N GLU A 37 13.51 6.48 16.34
CA GLU A 37 13.80 6.29 14.92
C GLU A 37 12.60 6.78 14.11
N ILE A 38 12.73 7.98 13.52
CA ILE A 38 11.69 8.57 12.66
C ILE A 38 11.92 8.08 11.24
N LYS A 39 11.20 7.05 10.83
CA LYS A 39 11.12 6.65 9.43
C LYS A 39 10.05 7.48 8.76
N ARG A 40 10.41 8.24 7.72
CA ARG A 40 9.46 8.87 6.79
C ARG A 40 9.41 7.99 5.55
N PRO A 41 8.47 7.03 5.44
CA PRO A 41 8.44 6.15 4.29
C PRO A 41 8.04 6.99 3.08
N ARG A 42 8.94 7.14 2.11
CA ARG A 42 8.66 7.84 0.85
C ARG A 42 7.49 7.18 0.10
N SER A 43 7.24 5.91 0.38
CA SER A 43 6.26 5.05 -0.27
C SER A 43 4.91 4.91 0.43
N ILE A 44 4.67 5.57 1.58
CA ILE A 44 3.38 5.46 2.28
C ILE A 44 2.22 5.96 1.41
N ALA A 45 2.47 6.98 0.58
CA ALA A 45 1.48 7.50 -0.36
C ALA A 45 1.14 6.46 -1.44
N TRP A 46 2.13 5.76 -1.98
CA TRP A 46 1.95 4.69 -2.96
C TRP A 46 1.22 3.50 -2.39
N HIS A 47 1.58 3.08 -1.17
CA HIS A 47 0.88 2.03 -0.46
C HIS A 47 -0.60 2.40 -0.24
N ARG A 48 -0.89 3.64 0.20
CA ARG A 48 -2.28 4.12 0.35
C ARG A 48 -3.04 4.14 -0.97
N ARG A 49 -2.41 4.67 -2.03
CA ARG A 49 -2.98 4.73 -3.37
C ARG A 49 -3.31 3.34 -3.92
N TYR A 50 -2.39 2.39 -3.73
CA TYR A 50 -2.56 1.00 -4.13
C TYR A 50 -3.73 0.34 -3.40
N PHE A 51 -3.77 0.41 -2.06
CA PHE A 51 -4.84 -0.25 -1.31
C PHE A 51 -6.21 0.43 -1.48
N ALA A 52 -6.25 1.74 -1.77
CA ALA A 52 -7.50 2.40 -2.18
C ALA A 52 -8.08 1.76 -3.45
N LEU A 53 -7.25 1.51 -4.47
CA LEU A 53 -7.68 0.83 -5.68
C LEU A 53 -8.10 -0.62 -5.42
N VAL A 54 -7.35 -1.37 -4.61
CA VAL A 54 -7.70 -2.75 -4.27
C VAL A 54 -9.08 -2.82 -3.60
N ASN A 55 -9.36 -1.93 -2.66
CA ASN A 55 -10.67 -1.87 -2.01
C ASN A 55 -11.77 -1.46 -2.98
N LEU A 56 -11.53 -0.43 -3.81
CA LEU A 56 -12.49 0.00 -4.83
C LEU A 56 -12.88 -1.15 -5.76
N VAL A 57 -11.90 -1.94 -6.22
CA VAL A 57 -12.18 -3.11 -7.07
C VAL A 57 -12.95 -4.19 -6.31
N ALA A 58 -12.59 -4.47 -5.06
CA ALA A 58 -13.31 -5.45 -4.25
C ALA A 58 -14.78 -5.04 -4.01
N ASP A 59 -15.02 -3.75 -3.76
CA ASP A 59 -16.37 -3.20 -3.54
C ASP A 59 -17.24 -3.24 -4.81
N ASN A 60 -16.61 -3.27 -5.98
CA ASN A 60 -17.29 -3.24 -7.29
C ASN A 60 -17.16 -4.56 -8.09
N SER A 61 -16.68 -5.63 -7.47
CA SER A 61 -16.54 -6.94 -8.11
C SER A 61 -16.98 -8.08 -7.20
N SER A 62 -16.92 -9.32 -7.69
CA SER A 62 -17.16 -10.52 -6.89
C SER A 62 -15.95 -10.98 -6.08
N TYR A 63 -14.80 -10.30 -6.21
CA TYR A 63 -13.56 -10.65 -5.54
C TYR A 63 -13.45 -9.98 -4.17
N THR A 64 -12.89 -10.70 -3.20
CA THR A 64 -12.49 -10.08 -1.92
C THR A 64 -11.24 -9.21 -2.09
N THR A 65 -11.00 -8.28 -1.16
CA THR A 65 -9.77 -7.47 -1.11
C THR A 65 -8.50 -8.32 -1.21
N GLU A 66 -8.48 -9.48 -0.55
CA GLU A 66 -7.35 -10.41 -0.57
C GLU A 66 -7.17 -11.05 -1.94
N GLN A 67 -8.26 -11.44 -2.61
CA GLN A 67 -8.23 -11.99 -3.96
C GLN A 67 -7.78 -10.95 -4.98
N VAL A 68 -8.28 -9.72 -4.89
CA VAL A 68 -7.83 -8.61 -5.75
C VAL A 68 -6.34 -8.36 -5.54
N HIS A 69 -5.88 -8.23 -4.30
CA HIS A 69 -4.46 -8.04 -4.00
C HIS A 69 -3.59 -9.20 -4.54
N TYR A 70 -4.08 -10.44 -4.44
CA TYR A 70 -3.41 -11.61 -4.99
C TYR A 70 -3.30 -11.52 -6.52
N LEU A 71 -4.40 -11.22 -7.22
CA LEU A 71 -4.44 -11.09 -8.67
C LEU A 71 -3.52 -9.96 -9.17
N MET A 72 -3.53 -8.82 -8.48
CA MET A 72 -2.64 -7.69 -8.79
C MET A 72 -1.17 -8.10 -8.78
N LYS A 73 -0.73 -8.79 -7.74
CA LYS A 73 0.66 -9.25 -7.64
C LYS A 73 1.00 -10.23 -8.77
N LEU A 74 0.09 -11.18 -9.03
CA LEU A 74 0.30 -12.22 -10.03
C LEU A 74 0.38 -11.65 -11.46
N ARG A 75 -0.48 -10.68 -11.80
CA ARG A 75 -0.61 -10.18 -13.17
C ARG A 75 0.23 -8.94 -13.46
N CYS A 76 0.60 -8.16 -12.45
CA CYS A 76 1.34 -6.91 -12.64
C CYS A 76 2.87 -7.06 -12.44
N GLY A 77 3.38 -8.29 -12.38
CA GLY A 77 4.83 -8.55 -12.36
C GLY A 77 5.46 -8.62 -10.96
N CYS A 78 4.67 -8.81 -9.91
CA CYS A 78 5.16 -9.12 -8.57
C CYS A 78 4.94 -10.61 -8.27
N SER A 79 5.49 -11.48 -9.12
CA SER A 79 5.38 -12.93 -8.98
C SER A 79 6.67 -13.62 -9.38
N ILE A 80 6.96 -14.73 -8.71
CA ILE A 80 8.12 -15.57 -8.99
C ILE A 80 7.68 -16.90 -9.64
N PRO A 81 8.45 -17.44 -10.60
CA PRO A 81 8.19 -18.77 -11.13
C PRO A 81 8.67 -19.83 -10.13
N VAL A 82 7.79 -20.76 -9.78
CA VAL A 82 8.08 -21.89 -8.90
C VAL A 82 7.96 -23.17 -9.72
N LYS A 83 9.02 -23.97 -9.73
CA LYS A 83 9.02 -25.29 -10.36
C LYS A 83 8.43 -26.32 -9.41
N GLU A 84 7.31 -26.89 -9.78
CA GLU A 84 6.68 -27.98 -9.03
C GLU A 84 7.43 -29.30 -9.21
N ARG A 85 7.14 -30.26 -8.31
CA ARG A 85 7.73 -31.61 -8.37
C ARG A 85 7.40 -32.36 -9.68
N ASN A 86 6.26 -32.04 -10.30
CA ASN A 86 5.83 -32.59 -11.59
C ASN A 86 6.53 -31.94 -12.81
N GLY A 87 7.37 -30.92 -12.59
CA GLY A 87 8.08 -30.19 -13.64
C GLY A 87 7.34 -28.97 -14.20
N THR A 88 6.09 -28.72 -13.80
CA THR A 88 5.29 -27.55 -14.19
C THR A 88 5.85 -26.28 -13.55
N ILE A 89 5.81 -25.17 -14.29
CA ILE A 89 6.15 -23.84 -13.77
C ILE A 89 4.84 -23.14 -13.39
N THR A 90 4.68 -22.87 -12.09
CA THR A 90 3.54 -22.13 -11.55
C THR A 90 4.03 -20.78 -11.04
N TRP A 91 3.27 -19.72 -11.29
CA TRP A 91 3.60 -18.37 -10.82
C TRP A 91 2.99 -18.14 -9.44
N MET A 92 3.82 -17.75 -8.48
CA MET A 92 3.40 -17.43 -7.13
C MET A 92 3.60 -15.93 -6.87
N PRO A 93 2.59 -15.23 -6.32
CA PRO A 93 2.75 -13.84 -5.89
C PRO A 93 3.88 -13.66 -4.89
N ASP A 94 4.70 -12.64 -5.12
CA ASP A 94 5.77 -12.19 -4.23
C ASP A 94 5.42 -10.84 -3.59
N SER A 95 6.18 -10.42 -2.58
CA SER A 95 5.94 -9.20 -1.83
C SER A 95 6.21 -7.95 -2.67
N ILE A 96 5.30 -6.97 -2.63
CA ILE A 96 5.52 -5.66 -3.25
C ILE A 96 6.36 -4.81 -2.29
N SER A 97 7.60 -4.49 -2.68
CA SER A 97 8.52 -3.69 -1.86
C SER A 97 8.42 -2.20 -2.18
N PHE A 98 7.28 -1.56 -1.86
CA PHE A 98 7.06 -0.14 -2.19
C PHE A 98 8.16 0.80 -1.67
N ASP A 99 8.78 0.46 -0.54
CA ASP A 99 9.88 1.21 0.11
C ASP A 99 11.22 1.13 -0.64
N ARG A 100 11.37 0.14 -1.53
CA ARG A 100 12.58 -0.08 -2.33
C ARG A 100 12.47 0.47 -3.74
N MET A 101 11.27 0.90 -4.15
CA MET A 101 11.02 1.43 -5.48
C MET A 101 11.32 2.92 -5.53
N ASP A 102 11.84 3.39 -6.66
CA ASP A 102 11.87 4.81 -6.99
C ASP A 102 10.58 5.28 -7.69
N ARG A 103 10.56 6.56 -8.09
CA ARG A 103 9.37 7.17 -8.71
C ARG A 103 9.06 6.58 -10.10
N ASP A 104 10.08 6.28 -10.89
CA ASP A 104 9.91 5.80 -12.26
C ASP A 104 9.46 4.34 -12.24
N GLU A 105 10.08 3.53 -11.37
CA GLU A 105 9.65 2.16 -11.09
C GLU A 105 8.20 2.11 -10.59
N TRP A 106 7.84 3.01 -9.68
CA TRP A 106 6.46 3.15 -9.21
C TRP A 106 5.50 3.48 -10.35
N GLN A 107 5.83 4.44 -11.21
CA GLN A 107 4.96 4.86 -12.31
C GLN A 107 4.73 3.74 -13.32
N VAL A 108 5.78 2.99 -13.66
CA VAL A 108 5.67 1.81 -14.55
C VAL A 108 4.80 0.74 -13.91
N TYR A 109 5.01 0.43 -12.62
CA TYR A 109 4.20 -0.55 -11.91
C TYR A 109 2.73 -0.12 -11.82
N TRP A 110 2.50 1.13 -11.44
CA TRP A 110 1.16 1.70 -11.31
C TRP A 110 0.38 1.68 -12.62
N SER A 111 1.04 2.01 -13.75
CA SER A 111 0.42 1.95 -15.07
C SER A 111 -0.06 0.54 -15.41
N ARG A 112 0.72 -0.51 -15.09
CA ARG A 112 0.32 -1.91 -15.32
C ARG A 112 -0.86 -2.32 -14.45
N VAL A 113 -0.88 -1.85 -13.20
CA VAL A 113 -1.98 -2.11 -12.26
C VAL A 113 -3.28 -1.50 -12.77
N VAL A 114 -3.26 -0.23 -13.18
CA VAL A 114 -4.45 0.46 -13.69
C VAL A 114 -4.94 -0.17 -14.99
N ASP A 115 -4.03 -0.49 -15.92
CA ASP A 115 -4.35 -1.17 -17.17
C ASP A 115 -5.05 -2.51 -16.90
N TYR A 116 -4.47 -3.36 -16.04
CA TYR A 116 -5.06 -4.64 -15.65
C TYR A 116 -6.44 -4.49 -14.99
N VAL A 117 -6.64 -3.49 -14.12
CA VAL A 117 -7.98 -3.23 -13.56
C VAL A 117 -8.99 -2.89 -14.65
N SER A 118 -8.65 -1.91 -15.49
CA SER A 118 -9.57 -1.38 -16.50
C SER A 118 -9.93 -2.39 -17.60
N THR A 119 -9.06 -3.37 -17.85
CA THR A 119 -9.23 -4.38 -18.90
C THR A 119 -9.85 -5.67 -18.37
N GLU A 120 -9.45 -6.13 -17.19
CA GLU A 120 -9.77 -7.50 -16.72
C GLU A 120 -10.68 -7.55 -15.49
N LEU A 121 -10.58 -6.58 -14.56
CA LEU A 121 -11.34 -6.65 -13.30
C LEU A 121 -12.61 -5.79 -13.32
N LEU A 122 -12.53 -4.61 -13.91
CA LEU A 122 -13.64 -3.66 -14.06
C LEU A 122 -13.71 -3.18 -15.52
N PRO A 123 -14.04 -4.07 -16.48
CA PRO A 123 -14.11 -3.70 -17.88
C PRO A 123 -15.13 -2.58 -18.09
N GLY A 124 -14.69 -1.52 -18.77
CA GLY A 124 -15.53 -0.34 -19.07
C GLY A 124 -15.34 0.83 -18.10
N VAL A 125 -14.57 0.67 -17.02
CA VAL A 125 -14.10 1.80 -16.21
C VAL A 125 -12.76 2.29 -16.75
N THR A 126 -12.69 3.57 -17.08
CA THR A 126 -11.48 4.17 -17.63
C THR A 126 -10.41 4.39 -16.55
N ALA A 127 -9.14 4.44 -16.96
CA ALA A 127 -8.03 4.77 -16.07
C ALA A 127 -8.26 6.12 -15.37
N GLU A 128 -8.79 7.10 -16.10
CA GLU A 128 -9.08 8.44 -15.60
C GLU A 128 -10.15 8.44 -14.51
N GLU A 129 -11.20 7.62 -14.66
CA GLU A 129 -12.23 7.45 -13.64
C GLU A 129 -11.67 6.81 -12.38
N LEU A 130 -10.87 5.75 -12.51
CA LEU A 130 -10.21 5.12 -11.36
C LEU A 130 -9.30 6.11 -10.64
N GLU A 131 -8.51 6.90 -11.37
CA GLU A 131 -7.63 7.89 -10.77
C GLU A 131 -8.37 9.00 -10.03
N ARG A 132 -9.54 9.40 -10.52
CA ARG A 132 -10.40 10.37 -9.84
C ARG A 132 -10.94 9.80 -8.53
N GLU A 133 -11.52 8.61 -8.55
CA GLU A 133 -12.06 7.97 -7.33
C GLU A 133 -10.97 7.72 -6.28
N ILE A 134 -9.80 7.23 -6.70
CA ILE A 134 -8.67 6.98 -5.79
C ILE A 134 -8.16 8.28 -5.16
N ARG A 135 -8.19 9.40 -5.90
CA ARG A 135 -7.78 10.71 -5.39
C ARG A 135 -8.67 11.15 -4.23
N ASP A 136 -9.97 11.00 -4.41
CA ASP A 136 -10.96 11.39 -3.41
C ASP A 136 -10.89 10.50 -2.17
N ILE A 137 -10.68 9.19 -2.35
CA ILE A 137 -10.54 8.22 -1.26
C ILE A 137 -9.21 8.40 -0.49
N ALA A 138 -8.09 8.58 -1.20
CA ALA A 138 -6.77 8.58 -0.58
C ALA A 138 -6.35 9.96 -0.02
N GLY A 139 -7.10 11.02 -0.30
CA GLY A 139 -6.76 12.39 0.11
C GLY A 139 -5.43 12.87 -0.44
N ILE A 140 -5.00 12.34 -1.59
CA ILE A 140 -3.71 12.65 -2.22
C ILE A 140 -3.95 13.84 -3.15
N ALA A 141 -3.57 15.05 -2.71
CA ALA A 141 -3.47 16.21 -3.59
C ALA A 141 -2.56 15.91 -4.80
N PRO A 142 -2.78 16.54 -5.98
CA PRO A 142 -1.99 16.26 -7.17
C PRO A 142 -0.50 16.42 -6.86
N ALA A 143 0.30 15.43 -7.27
CA ALA A 143 1.73 15.62 -7.36
C ALA A 143 1.96 16.72 -8.39
N ALA A 144 2.28 17.92 -7.90
CA ALA A 144 2.87 18.97 -8.71
C ALA A 144 4.22 18.53 -9.26
#